data_AF-M6VWF1-F1
#
_entry.id   AF-M6VWF1-F1
#
_cell.length_a   1.000
_cell.length_b   1.000
_cell.length_c   1.000
_cell.angle_alpha   90.00
_cell.angle_beta   90.00
_cell.angle_gamma   90.00
#
_symmetry.space_group_name_H-M   'P 1'
#
loop_
_entity.id
_entity.type
_entity.pdbx_description
1 polymer ?
#
loop_
_entity_poly.entity_id
_entity_poly.type
_entity_poly.pdbx_seq_one_letter_code
_entity_poly.pdbx_strand_id
1 'polypeptide(L)'
;MSTKDLFLENQICFPLYACSRALTSLYRPILDQLGLTYPQYLVLLVLWRGDGCSVKEIGRKLYLDSGTLTPLLKRLEDSELVVRKRSEKDERSVRIFLSLKGKN
;
A
#
# COMPACT_ATOMS: atom_id res chain seq x y z
N MET A 1 -30.97 -16.85 10.59
CA MET A 1 -30.89 -15.65 9.75
C MET A 1 -32.10 -15.63 8.83
N SER A 2 -32.84 -14.55 8.84
CA SER A 2 -33.92 -14.28 7.89
C SER A 2 -33.34 -13.74 6.58
N THR A 3 -34.01 -13.96 5.45
CA THR A 3 -33.60 -13.39 4.14
C THR A 3 -33.45 -11.86 4.19
N LYS A 4 -34.21 -11.18 5.03
CA LYS A 4 -34.10 -9.72 5.24
C LYS A 4 -32.77 -9.30 5.85
N ASP A 5 -32.14 -10.17 6.64
CA ASP A 5 -30.83 -9.89 7.24
C ASP A 5 -29.77 -9.73 6.15
N LEU A 6 -29.95 -10.37 4.99
CA LEU A 6 -29.03 -10.33 3.84
C LEU A 6 -29.24 -9.13 2.92
N PHE A 7 -30.20 -8.25 3.21
CA PHE A 7 -30.40 -7.03 2.42
C PHE A 7 -29.22 -6.07 2.57
N LEU A 8 -28.87 -5.37 1.50
CA LEU A 8 -27.66 -4.57 1.39
C LEU A 8 -27.57 -3.48 2.47
N GLU A 9 -28.69 -2.82 2.76
CA GLU A 9 -28.84 -1.81 3.80
C GLU A 9 -28.58 -2.33 5.22
N ASN A 10 -28.69 -3.64 5.42
CA ASN A 10 -28.42 -4.32 6.69
C ASN A 10 -26.99 -4.85 6.78
N GLN A 11 -26.20 -4.75 5.71
CA GLN A 11 -24.82 -5.24 5.65
C GLN A 11 -23.82 -4.12 5.93
N ILE A 12 -23.19 -4.11 7.11
CA ILE A 12 -22.15 -3.12 7.49
C ILE A 12 -20.96 -3.11 6.52
N CYS A 13 -20.67 -4.24 5.85
CA CYS A 13 -19.59 -4.31 4.86
C CYS A 13 -19.82 -3.38 3.66
N PHE A 14 -21.07 -3.09 3.29
CA PHE A 14 -21.39 -2.27 2.13
C PHE A 14 -21.05 -0.78 2.32
N PRO A 15 -21.49 -0.07 3.37
CA PRO A 15 -21.09 1.32 3.59
C PRO A 15 -19.56 1.46 3.77
N LEU A 16 -18.89 0.47 4.38
CA LEU A 16 -17.42 0.46 4.47
C LEU A 16 -16.75 0.33 3.11
N TYR A 17 -17.24 -0.58 2.26
CA TYR A 17 -16.78 -0.73 0.88
C TYR A 17 -17.00 0.56 0.07
N ALA A 18 -18.19 1.15 0.16
CA ALA A 18 -18.54 2.39 -0.53
C ALA A 18 -17.64 3.56 -0.07
N CYS A 19 -17.39 3.68 1.23
CA CYS A 19 -16.51 4.69 1.81
C CYS A 19 -15.05 4.53 1.33
N SER A 20 -14.51 3.31 1.37
CA SER A 20 -13.16 3.01 0.88
C SER A 20 -13.00 3.36 -0.61
N ARG A 21 -14.02 3.05 -1.41
CA ARG A 21 -14.07 3.43 -2.83
C ARG A 21 -14.13 4.94 -3.05
N ALA A 22 -14.96 5.65 -2.29
CA ALA A 22 -15.08 7.09 -2.37
C ALA A 22 -13.74 7.76 -2.01
N LEU A 23 -13.09 7.32 -0.93
CA LEU A 23 -11.78 7.82 -0.52
C LEU A 23 -10.71 7.59 -1.61
N THR A 24 -10.66 6.39 -2.18
CA THR A 24 -9.73 6.08 -3.28
C THR A 24 -9.98 6.99 -4.50
N SER A 25 -11.24 7.28 -4.81
CA SER A 25 -11.61 8.18 -5.91
C SER A 25 -11.20 9.62 -5.66
N LEU A 26 -11.27 10.10 -4.41
CA LEU A 26 -10.85 11.45 -4.03
C LEU A 26 -9.33 11.64 -4.17
N TYR A 27 -8.55 10.62 -3.83
CA TYR A 27 -7.09 10.68 -3.93
C TYR A 27 -6.57 10.52 -5.37
N ARG A 28 -7.30 9.81 -6.23
CA ARG A 28 -6.88 9.50 -7.60
C ARG A 28 -6.33 10.71 -8.38
N PRO A 29 -7.05 11.84 -8.55
CA PRO A 29 -6.54 12.95 -9.38
C PRO A 29 -5.24 13.57 -8.84
N ILE A 30 -5.02 13.54 -7.52
CA ILE A 30 -3.82 14.06 -6.88
C ILE A 30 -2.65 13.09 -7.10
N LEU A 31 -2.89 11.79 -6.92
CA LEU A 31 -1.86 10.77 -7.07
C LEU A 31 -1.49 10.51 -8.54
N ASP A 32 -2.43 10.67 -9.46
CA ASP A 32 -2.18 10.55 -10.90
C ASP A 32 -1.14 11.57 -11.38
N GLN A 33 -1.13 12.79 -10.83
CA GLN A 33 -0.10 13.80 -11.11
C GLN A 33 1.30 13.38 -10.67
N LEU A 34 1.38 12.47 -9.70
CA LEU A 34 2.63 11.93 -9.17
C LEU A 34 2.97 10.55 -9.77
N GLY A 35 2.15 10.03 -10.69
CA GLY A 35 2.29 8.68 -11.23
C GLY A 35 2.07 7.56 -10.19
N LEU A 36 1.26 7.83 -9.16
CA LEU A 36 1.04 6.94 -8.02
C LEU A 36 -0.38 6.38 -7.98
N THR A 37 -0.51 5.16 -7.47
CA THR A 37 -1.78 4.58 -7.03
C THR A 37 -1.96 4.72 -5.52
N TYR A 38 -3.20 4.65 -5.04
CA TYR A 38 -3.49 4.74 -3.60
C TYR A 38 -2.71 3.71 -2.76
N PRO A 39 -2.61 2.41 -3.12
CA PRO A 39 -1.79 1.45 -2.38
C PRO A 39 -0.28 1.79 -2.39
N GLN A 40 0.25 2.33 -3.49
CA GLN A 40 1.65 2.78 -3.54
C GLN A 40 1.89 3.96 -2.60
N TYR A 41 0.96 4.91 -2.56
CA TYR A 41 0.99 6.01 -1.59
C TYR A 41 1.00 5.52 -0.14
N LEU A 42 0.19 4.51 0.21
CA LEU A 42 0.20 3.92 1.54
C LEU A 42 1.56 3.30 1.92
N VAL A 43 2.26 2.68 0.94
CA VAL A 43 3.62 2.20 1.16
C VAL A 43 4.57 3.36 1.47
N LEU A 44 4.48 4.47 0.74
CA LEU A 44 5.30 5.67 1.01
C LEU A 44 5.01 6.26 2.39
N LEU A 45 3.75 6.31 2.84
CA LEU A 45 3.40 6.74 4.20
C LEU A 45 4.06 5.87 5.29
N VAL A 46 4.12 4.55 5.06
CA VAL A 46 4.83 3.63 5.97
C VAL A 46 6.32 3.95 6.03
N LEU A 47 6.94 4.18 4.88
CA LEU A 47 8.39 4.46 4.78
C LEU A 47 8.75 5.85 5.29
N TRP A 48 7.92 6.88 5.06
CA TRP A 48 8.14 8.23 5.60
C TRP A 48 8.09 8.26 7.12
N ARG A 49 7.27 7.40 7.74
CA ARG A 49 7.25 7.26 9.21
C ARG A 49 8.44 6.48 9.75
N GLY A 50 8.95 5.51 8.99
CA GLY A 50 10.05 4.64 9.39
C GLY A 50 10.68 3.97 8.18
N ASP A 51 11.78 4.55 7.71
CA ASP A 51 12.45 4.11 6.49
C ASP A 51 13.13 2.74 6.69
N GLY A 52 13.47 2.09 5.58
CA GLY A 52 14.20 0.82 5.61
C GLY A 52 13.38 -0.35 6.11
N CYS A 53 12.06 -0.37 5.94
CA CYS A 53 11.19 -1.48 6.36
C CYS A 53 11.41 -2.72 5.48
N SER A 54 11.31 -3.92 6.06
CA SER A 54 11.20 -5.16 5.29
C SER A 54 9.82 -5.29 4.61
N VAL A 55 9.74 -6.08 3.54
CA VAL A 55 8.45 -6.36 2.85
C VAL A 55 7.41 -6.92 3.83
N LYS A 56 7.83 -7.79 4.76
CA LYS A 56 6.95 -8.38 5.78
C LYS A 56 6.41 -7.33 6.75
N GLU A 57 7.21 -6.36 7.14
CA GLU A 57 6.78 -5.27 8.03
C GLU A 57 5.78 -4.35 7.34
N ILE A 58 6.01 -4.02 6.06
CA ILE A 58 5.08 -3.25 5.24
C ILE A 58 3.74 -4.00 5.12
N GLY A 59 3.79 -5.30 4.79
CA GLY A 59 2.59 -6.13 4.67
C GLY A 59 1.78 -6.22 5.96
N ARG A 60 2.45 -6.37 7.10
CA ARG A 60 1.79 -6.36 8.42
C ARG A 60 1.14 -5.01 8.72
N LYS A 61 1.78 -3.88 8.40
CA LYS A 61 1.23 -2.54 8.66
C LYS A 61 0.04 -2.20 7.76
N LEU A 62 0.06 -2.67 6.51
CA LEU A 62 -0.96 -2.37 5.52
C LEU A 62 -2.01 -3.47 5.35
N TYR A 63 -1.89 -4.59 6.07
CA TYR A 63 -2.72 -5.78 5.90
C TYR A 63 -2.70 -6.31 4.46
N LEU A 64 -1.52 -6.30 3.84
CA LEU A 64 -1.29 -6.78 2.47
C LEU A 64 -0.38 -8.00 2.46
N ASP A 65 -0.68 -8.94 1.58
CA ASP A 65 0.14 -10.11 1.33
C ASP A 65 1.32 -9.81 0.39
N SER A 66 2.28 -10.73 0.35
CA SER A 66 3.48 -10.60 -0.49
C SER A 66 3.19 -10.59 -1.99
N GLY A 67 2.14 -11.28 -2.45
CA GLY A 67 1.72 -11.30 -3.84
C GLY A 67 1.18 -9.95 -4.30
N THR A 68 0.50 -9.23 -3.41
CA THR A 68 0.07 -7.85 -3.65
C THR A 68 1.24 -6.86 -3.57
N LEU A 69 2.12 -6.99 -2.57
CA LEU A 69 3.21 -6.04 -2.36
C LEU A 69 4.33 -6.12 -3.39
N THR A 70 4.67 -7.31 -3.87
CA THR A 70 5.79 -7.50 -4.81
C THR A 70 5.67 -6.65 -6.08
N PRO A 71 4.54 -6.68 -6.83
CA PRO A 71 4.38 -5.82 -8.00
C PRO A 71 4.26 -4.33 -7.64
N LEU A 72 3.67 -3.98 -6.49
CA LEU A 72 3.58 -2.58 -6.05
C LEU A 72 4.96 -1.99 -5.77
N LEU A 73 5.80 -2.71 -5.03
CA LEU A 73 7.17 -2.31 -4.68
C LEU A 73 8.06 -2.26 -5.92
N LYS A 74 7.88 -3.19 -6.86
CA LYS A 74 8.59 -3.13 -8.15
C LYS A 74 8.25 -1.85 -8.91
N ARG A 75 6.97 -1.49 -9.04
CA ARG A 75 6.58 -0.24 -9.73
C ARG A 75 7.10 1.01 -9.03
N LEU A 76 7.14 1.03 -7.70
CA LEU A 76 7.72 2.14 -6.93
C LEU A 76 9.23 2.27 -7.16
N GLU A 77 9.94 1.15 -7.28
CA GLU A 77 11.36 1.11 -7.63
C GLU A 77 11.60 1.56 -9.07
N ASP A 78 10.79 1.08 -10.02
CA ASP A 78 10.81 1.51 -11.43
C ASP A 78 10.52 3.02 -11.57
N SER A 79 9.73 3.60 -10.65
CA SER A 79 9.45 5.05 -10.58
C SER A 79 10.54 5.84 -9.83
N GLU A 80 11.60 5.16 -9.39
CA GLU A 80 12.74 5.68 -8.63
C GLU A 80 12.36 6.30 -7.29
N LEU A 81 11.24 5.90 -6.68
CA LEU A 81 10.79 6.43 -5.38
C LEU A 81 11.32 5.60 -4.21
N VAL A 82 11.65 4.33 -4.46
CA VAL A 82 12.22 3.44 -3.44
C VAL A 82 13.40 2.68 -4.01
N VAL A 83 14.24 2.15 -3.12
CA VAL A 83 15.37 1.27 -3.42
C VAL A 83 15.19 -0.01 -2.64
N ARG A 84 15.33 -1.16 -3.31
CA ARG A 84 15.29 -2.47 -2.65
C ARG A 84 16.71 -2.95 -2.39
N LYS A 85 17.01 -3.31 -1.14
CA LYS A 85 18.30 -3.88 -0.74
C LYS A 85 18.08 -5.24 -0.12
N ARG A 86 18.89 -6.24 -0.51
CA ARG A 86 18.98 -7.48 0.25
C ARG A 86 19.61 -7.17 1.61
N SER A 87 19.05 -7.74 2.66
CA SER A 87 19.60 -7.58 4.00
C SER A 87 20.86 -8.43 4.15
N GLU A 88 21.94 -7.82 4.64
CA GLU A 88 23.19 -8.52 4.98
C GLU A 88 23.04 -9.43 6.19
N LYS A 89 22.06 -9.15 7.07
CA LYS A 89 21.79 -9.94 8.29
C LYS A 89 20.93 -11.18 8.04
N ASP A 90 20.15 -11.16 6.95
CA ASP A 90 19.28 -12.25 6.53
C ASP A 90 19.08 -12.13 5.02
N GLU A 91 19.87 -12.89 4.25
CA GLU A 91 19.88 -12.86 2.79
C GLU A 91 18.52 -13.18 2.16
N ARG A 92 17.59 -13.79 2.94
CA ARG A 92 16.23 -14.09 2.50
C ARG A 92 15.28 -12.89 2.65
N SER A 93 15.73 -11.81 3.29
CA SER A 93 14.90 -10.63 3.55
C SER A 93 15.29 -9.44 2.67
N VAL A 94 14.30 -8.85 2.00
CA VAL A 94 14.45 -7.62 1.22
C VAL A 94 13.94 -6.45 2.06
N ARG A 95 14.78 -5.42 2.20
CA ARG A 95 14.44 -4.15 2.83
C ARG A 95 14.20 -3.08 1.78
N ILE A 96 13.20 -2.25 2.02
CA ILE A 96 12.74 -1.18 1.14
C ILE A 96 13.11 0.14 1.80
N PHE A 97 13.82 0.97 1.06
CA PHE A 97 14.25 2.30 1.49
C PHE A 97 13.67 3.36 0.57
N LEU A 98 13.40 4.56 1.07
CA LEU A 98 13.13 5.71 0.21
C LEU A 98 14.39 6.09 -0.57
N SER A 99 14.23 6.36 -1.85
CA SER A 99 15.28 7.00 -2.65
C SER A 99 15.40 8.49 -2.29
N LEU A 100 16.33 9.21 -2.91
CA LEU A 100 16.37 10.68 -2.82
C LEU A 100 15.06 11.30 -3.31
N LYS A 101 14.58 10.88 -4.50
CA LYS A 101 13.31 11.34 -5.07
C LYS A 101 12.10 10.99 -4.19
N GLY A 102 12.15 9.87 -3.49
CA GLY A 102 11.08 9.44 -2.58
C GLY A 102 11.05 10.17 -1.23
N LYS A 103 12.13 10.86 -0.85
CA LYS A 103 12.21 11.61 0.42
C LYS A 103 11.60 13.01 0.36
N ASN A 104 11.36 13.53 -0.86
CA ASN A 104 11.20 14.95 -1.20
C ASN A 104 12.47 15.77 -0.99
#